data_AF-A0A127TSX3-F1
#
_entry.id   AF-A0A127TSX3-F1
#
_cell.length_a   1.000
_cell.length_b   1.000
_cell.length_c   1.000
_cell.angle_alpha   90.00
_cell.angle_beta   90.00
_cell.angle_gamma   90.00
#
_symmetry.space_group_name_H-M   'P 1'
#
loop_
_entity.id
_entity.type
_entity.pdbx_description
1 polymer ?
#
loop_
_entity_poly.entity_id
_entity_poly.type
_entity_poly.pdbx_seq_one_letter_code
_entity_poly.pdbx_strand_id
1 'polypeptide(L)'
;MSRGWSILGHFVIIEKTYRNREVLYLKEHSIDIQLSHPDDLFHLFGSNERHLRLMEQELDVIIHARTEIVQVIGQEEDCEKARQVIEALLILVNRGMIIGTPDVVTAIQMVRNDELDKFVALYEEEIIKDSYGKPIRVKTLGQKIYVDSVKHHDVTFGIGPAGTGKTFLAVTLAVTALKRGQVKRIILTRPAVEAGESLGFLPGDLKEKVDPYLRPVYDALYQILGKDQTTRMMEREIIEIAPLAYMRGRTLDDAFVILDEAQNTTIMQMKMFLTRLGFNSKMIVNGDTSQIDLPRNVKSGLIDAQEKLKNISQIDFVHFSAKDVVRHPVVAEIIRAYEPIPNPVLKEKLDVEEEAE
;
A
#
# COMPACT_ATOMS: atom_id res chain seq x y z
N MET A 1 18.85 6.57 -39.89
CA MET A 1 19.92 6.18 -38.96
C MET A 1 19.83 4.68 -38.75
N SER A 2 20.68 3.91 -39.44
CA SER A 2 20.81 2.46 -39.24
C SER A 2 21.61 2.21 -37.97
N ARG A 3 21.03 1.53 -36.97
CA ARG A 3 21.73 1.10 -35.76
C ARG A 3 22.42 -0.24 -36.06
N GLY A 4 23.75 -0.28 -36.04
CA GLY A 4 24.53 -1.52 -36.06
C GLY A 4 24.77 -2.00 -34.63
N TRP A 5 24.61 -3.30 -34.37
CA TRP A 5 24.77 -3.92 -33.05
C TRP A 5 25.85 -4.99 -33.15
N SER A 6 26.79 -5.03 -32.21
CA SER A 6 27.73 -6.15 -32.06
C SER A 6 27.75 -6.59 -30.60
N ILE A 7 27.46 -7.87 -30.35
CA ILE A 7 27.46 -8.49 -29.01
C ILE A 7 28.87 -9.02 -28.73
N LEU A 8 29.48 -8.61 -27.62
CA LEU A 8 30.78 -9.08 -27.14
C LEU A 8 30.65 -9.45 -25.65
N GLY A 9 30.25 -10.70 -25.36
CA GLY A 9 30.03 -11.19 -23.98
C GLY A 9 28.82 -10.55 -23.30
N HIS A 10 28.86 -10.39 -21.96
CA HIS A 10 27.81 -9.74 -21.13
C HIS A 10 27.67 -8.22 -21.36
N PHE A 11 28.25 -7.68 -22.44
CA PHE A 11 28.25 -6.25 -22.73
C PHE A 11 27.67 -5.99 -24.13
N VAL A 12 26.76 -5.01 -24.18
CA VAL A 12 26.20 -4.46 -25.40
C VAL A 12 26.85 -3.11 -25.64
N ILE A 13 27.38 -2.90 -26.84
CA ILE A 13 27.97 -1.63 -27.26
C ILE A 13 26.92 -0.85 -28.04
N ILE A 14 26.43 0.26 -27.47
CA ILE A 14 25.51 1.17 -28.17
C ILE A 14 26.27 2.40 -28.68
N GLU A 15 26.18 2.64 -29.99
CA GLU A 15 26.78 3.79 -30.65
C GLU A 15 25.79 4.96 -30.65
N LYS A 16 26.03 6.01 -29.84
CA LYS A 16 25.27 7.28 -29.89
C LYS A 16 26.10 8.34 -30.62
N THR A 17 25.56 8.85 -31.74
CA THR A 17 26.19 9.93 -32.52
C THR A 17 25.63 11.29 -32.11
N TYR A 18 26.47 12.20 -31.61
CA TYR A 18 26.09 13.60 -31.33
C TYR A 18 26.44 14.54 -32.50
N ARG A 19 25.81 15.73 -32.52
CA ARG A 19 25.92 16.75 -33.58
C ARG A 19 27.33 17.33 -33.75
N ASN A 20 28.17 17.23 -32.72
CA ASN A 20 29.64 17.34 -32.81
C ASN A 20 30.19 15.92 -32.66
N ARG A 21 31.09 15.51 -33.56
CA ARG A 21 31.61 14.13 -33.75
C ARG A 21 32.39 13.56 -32.55
N GLU A 22 31.77 13.44 -31.39
CA GLU A 22 32.21 12.56 -30.31
C GLU A 22 31.32 11.32 -30.34
N VAL A 23 31.95 10.16 -30.51
CA VAL A 23 31.32 8.85 -30.38
C VAL A 23 31.54 8.40 -28.94
N LEU A 24 30.49 8.45 -28.13
CA LEU A 24 30.49 7.91 -26.78
C LEU A 24 30.04 6.45 -26.88
N TYR A 25 30.95 5.53 -26.58
CA TYR A 25 30.62 4.11 -26.42
C TYR A 25 30.10 3.90 -24.99
N LEU A 26 28.78 3.80 -24.85
CA LEU A 26 28.19 3.34 -23.61
C LEU A 26 28.33 1.81 -23.58
N LYS A 27 29.10 1.32 -22.61
CA LYS A 27 29.23 -0.10 -22.34
C LYS A 27 28.07 -0.49 -21.45
N GLU A 28 26.97 -0.91 -22.06
CA GLU A 28 25.79 -1.35 -21.31
C GLU A 28 25.96 -2.82 -20.93
N HIS A 29 25.65 -3.14 -19.68
CA HIS A 29 25.61 -4.51 -19.20
C HIS A 29 24.37 -5.19 -19.76
N SER A 30 24.47 -6.50 -20.06
CA SER A 30 23.34 -7.29 -20.53
C SER A 30 23.26 -8.62 -19.82
N ILE A 31 22.04 -8.95 -19.38
CA ILE A 31 21.69 -10.19 -18.71
C ILE A 31 20.56 -10.86 -19.50
N ASP A 32 20.73 -12.15 -19.79
CA ASP A 32 19.69 -12.98 -20.41
C ASP A 32 19.04 -13.87 -19.35
N ILE A 33 17.71 -13.89 -19.34
CA ILE A 33 16.88 -14.70 -18.43
C ILE A 33 16.10 -15.69 -19.29
N GLN A 34 16.28 -16.99 -19.00
CA GLN A 34 15.57 -18.06 -19.68
C GLN A 34 14.21 -18.32 -19.01
N LEU A 35 13.13 -18.26 -19.79
CA LEU A 35 11.79 -18.64 -19.38
C LEU A 35 11.61 -20.15 -19.49
N SER A 36 10.75 -20.72 -18.64
CA SER A 36 10.50 -22.17 -18.64
C SER A 36 9.46 -22.58 -19.68
N HIS A 37 8.50 -21.70 -19.98
CA HIS A 37 7.48 -21.91 -21.01
C HIS A 37 7.23 -20.61 -21.80
N PRO A 38 6.96 -20.68 -23.11
CA PRO A 38 6.63 -19.49 -23.93
C PRO A 38 5.46 -18.66 -23.39
N ASP A 39 4.49 -19.31 -22.74
CA ASP A 39 3.31 -18.63 -22.16
C ASP A 39 3.65 -17.79 -20.91
N ASP A 40 4.78 -18.06 -20.24
CA ASP A 40 5.23 -17.32 -19.07
C ASP A 40 5.43 -15.84 -19.41
N LEU A 41 5.84 -15.55 -20.65
CA LEU A 41 6.05 -14.20 -21.16
C LEU A 41 4.75 -13.36 -21.07
N PHE A 42 3.62 -13.94 -21.46
CA PHE A 42 2.32 -13.25 -21.42
C PHE A 42 1.87 -13.01 -19.97
N HIS A 43 2.04 -14.00 -19.09
CA HIS A 43 1.66 -13.91 -17.68
C HIS A 43 2.55 -12.96 -16.88
N LEU A 44 3.84 -12.88 -17.23
CA LEU A 44 4.82 -12.00 -16.59
C LEU A 44 4.63 -10.54 -17.03
N PHE A 45 4.58 -10.27 -18.34
CA PHE A 45 4.57 -8.89 -18.84
C PHE A 45 3.19 -8.26 -18.96
N GLY A 46 2.14 -9.07 -18.85
CA GLY A 46 0.76 -8.63 -18.89
C GLY A 46 0.32 -8.13 -20.26
N SER A 47 -0.97 -7.82 -20.38
CA SER A 47 -1.54 -7.31 -21.63
C SER A 47 -0.88 -6.00 -22.07
N ASN A 48 -0.57 -5.91 -23.36
CA ASN A 48 0.12 -4.76 -23.97
C ASN A 48 1.47 -4.42 -23.30
N GLU A 49 2.14 -5.42 -22.72
CA GLU A 49 3.47 -5.28 -22.10
C GLU A 49 3.52 -4.25 -20.96
N ARG A 50 2.38 -4.04 -20.29
CA ARG A 50 2.25 -3.00 -19.25
C ARG A 50 3.20 -3.22 -18.07
N HIS A 51 3.48 -4.47 -17.69
CA HIS A 51 4.41 -4.76 -16.58
C HIS A 51 5.86 -4.58 -17.03
N LEU A 52 6.17 -4.95 -18.29
CA LEU A 52 7.49 -4.73 -18.89
C LEU A 52 7.84 -3.25 -18.87
N ARG A 53 6.97 -2.40 -19.43
CA ARG A 53 7.19 -0.95 -19.49
C ARG A 53 7.33 -0.33 -18.10
N LEU A 54 6.57 -0.82 -17.13
CA LEU A 54 6.69 -0.38 -15.74
C LEU A 54 8.08 -0.73 -15.16
N MET A 55 8.58 -1.94 -15.40
CA MET A 55 9.92 -2.35 -14.96
C MET A 55 11.01 -1.53 -15.65
N GLU A 56 10.91 -1.31 -16.96
CA GLU A 56 11.85 -0.46 -17.72
C GLU A 56 11.91 0.96 -17.14
N GLN A 57 10.75 1.57 -16.90
CA GLN A 57 10.65 2.93 -16.38
C GLN A 57 11.18 3.07 -14.96
N GLU A 58 10.87 2.12 -14.08
CA GLU A 58 11.27 2.21 -12.67
C GLU A 58 12.72 1.78 -12.44
N LEU A 59 13.25 0.83 -13.22
CA LEU A 59 14.60 0.31 -13.02
C LEU A 59 15.62 0.92 -13.98
N ASP A 60 15.24 1.85 -14.86
CA ASP A 60 16.13 2.46 -15.87
C ASP A 60 16.86 1.42 -16.73
N VAL A 61 16.11 0.41 -17.18
CA VAL A 61 16.58 -0.68 -18.04
C VAL A 61 15.76 -0.77 -19.32
N ILE A 62 16.31 -1.43 -20.33
CA ILE A 62 15.59 -1.85 -21.53
C ILE A 62 15.38 -3.36 -21.46
N ILE A 63 14.14 -3.81 -21.70
CA ILE A 63 13.77 -5.22 -21.66
C ILE A 63 13.31 -5.66 -23.04
N HIS A 64 13.98 -6.67 -23.60
CA HIS A 64 13.60 -7.33 -24.83
C HIS A 64 13.14 -8.75 -24.55
N ALA A 65 11.84 -8.99 -24.65
CA ALA A 65 11.26 -10.32 -24.47
C ALA A 65 11.00 -10.98 -25.84
N ARG A 66 11.64 -12.12 -26.12
CA ARG A 66 11.44 -12.89 -27.35
C ARG A 66 11.35 -14.37 -27.05
N THR A 67 10.21 -14.98 -27.35
CA THR A 67 9.96 -16.43 -27.16
C THR A 67 10.27 -16.85 -25.71
N GLU A 68 11.41 -17.49 -25.47
CA GLU A 68 11.82 -18.01 -24.15
C GLU A 68 12.98 -17.22 -23.53
N ILE A 69 13.45 -16.15 -24.18
CA ILE A 69 14.58 -15.36 -23.69
C ILE A 69 14.08 -13.94 -23.39
N VAL A 70 14.35 -13.49 -22.17
CA VAL A 70 14.18 -12.09 -21.75
C VAL A 70 15.57 -11.50 -21.56
N GLN A 71 15.93 -10.57 -22.44
CA GLN A 71 17.17 -9.83 -22.35
C GLN A 71 16.93 -8.49 -21.63
N VAL A 72 17.74 -8.21 -20.63
CA VAL A 72 17.75 -6.94 -19.88
C VAL A 72 19.06 -6.21 -20.20
N ILE A 73 18.98 -4.91 -20.50
CA ILE A 73 20.11 -4.06 -20.89
C ILE A 73 20.08 -2.77 -20.09
N GLY A 74 21.23 -2.34 -19.55
CA GLY A 74 21.34 -1.15 -18.72
C GLY A 74 22.63 -1.09 -17.90
N GLN A 75 22.61 -0.38 -16.78
CA GLN A 75 23.71 -0.46 -15.79
C GLN A 75 23.69 -1.83 -15.09
N GLU A 76 24.86 -2.32 -14.68
CA GLU A 76 25.01 -3.64 -14.07
C GLU A 76 24.10 -3.83 -12.85
N GLU A 77 24.09 -2.84 -11.93
CA GLU A 77 23.26 -2.88 -10.72
C GLU A 77 21.75 -2.89 -11.05
N ASP A 78 21.33 -2.11 -12.03
CA ASP A 78 19.92 -1.98 -12.41
C ASP A 78 19.41 -3.22 -13.19
N CYS A 79 20.27 -3.79 -14.04
CA CYS A 79 20.04 -5.07 -14.69
C CYS A 79 19.87 -6.20 -13.67
N GLU A 80 20.70 -6.22 -12.63
CA GLU A 80 20.63 -7.21 -11.57
C GLU A 80 19.32 -7.06 -10.76
N LYS A 81 18.93 -5.84 -10.42
CA LYS A 81 17.62 -5.57 -9.78
C LYS A 81 16.45 -6.05 -10.66
N ALA A 82 16.49 -5.76 -11.96
CA ALA A 82 15.46 -6.20 -12.89
C ALA A 82 15.41 -7.72 -13.03
N ARG A 83 16.58 -8.39 -13.09
CA ARG A 83 16.70 -9.85 -13.07
C ARG A 83 16.01 -10.44 -11.85
N GLN A 84 16.32 -9.92 -10.66
CA GLN A 84 15.71 -10.38 -9.41
C GLN A 84 14.19 -10.19 -9.40
N VAL A 85 13.68 -9.03 -9.84
CA VAL A 85 12.23 -8.80 -9.96
C VAL A 85 11.58 -9.82 -10.89
N ILE A 86 12.15 -10.01 -12.09
CA ILE A 86 11.62 -10.94 -13.09
C ILE A 86 11.59 -12.38 -12.54
N GLU A 87 12.67 -12.84 -11.90
CA GLU A 87 12.74 -14.18 -11.30
C GLU A 87 11.72 -14.36 -10.17
N ALA A 88 11.59 -13.36 -9.29
CA ALA A 88 10.61 -13.41 -8.20
C ALA A 88 9.16 -13.48 -8.72
N LEU A 89 8.84 -12.72 -9.77
CA LEU A 89 7.54 -12.78 -10.43
C LEU A 89 7.34 -14.12 -11.16
N LEU A 90 8.36 -14.66 -11.83
CA LEU A 90 8.30 -15.97 -12.49
C LEU A 90 7.99 -17.10 -11.50
N ILE A 91 8.51 -17.05 -10.27
CA ILE A 91 8.14 -18.01 -9.22
C ILE A 91 6.62 -18.01 -8.99
N LEU A 92 5.97 -16.84 -9.04
CA LEU A 92 4.52 -16.73 -8.87
C LEU A 92 3.76 -17.24 -10.09
N VAL A 93 4.21 -16.90 -11.31
CA VAL A 93 3.64 -17.39 -12.57
C VAL A 93 3.68 -18.92 -12.61
N ASN A 94 4.83 -19.52 -12.27
CA ASN A 94 5.03 -20.97 -12.25
C ASN A 94 4.15 -21.69 -11.22
N ARG A 95 3.71 -20.98 -10.18
CA ARG A 95 2.71 -21.46 -9.20
C ARG A 95 1.26 -21.30 -9.68
N GLY A 96 1.04 -20.85 -10.92
CA GLY A 96 -0.27 -20.60 -11.51
C GLY A 96 -0.95 -19.33 -11.01
N MET A 97 -0.20 -18.40 -10.41
CA MET A 97 -0.77 -17.15 -9.91
C MET A 97 -0.85 -16.08 -11.01
N ILE A 98 -1.95 -15.33 -11.00
CA ILE A 98 -2.13 -14.19 -11.91
C ILE A 98 -1.48 -12.96 -11.30
N ILE A 99 -0.53 -12.38 -12.02
CA ILE A 99 0.20 -11.18 -11.62
C ILE A 99 -0.53 -9.94 -12.12
N GLY A 100 -0.72 -8.97 -11.24
CA GLY A 100 -1.20 -7.63 -11.56
C GLY A 100 -0.12 -6.57 -11.39
N THR A 101 -0.41 -5.37 -11.87
CA THR A 101 0.45 -4.19 -11.70
C THR A 101 0.89 -3.94 -10.25
N PRO A 102 0.02 -4.08 -9.22
CA PRO A 102 0.46 -3.89 -7.83
C PRO A 102 1.55 -4.86 -7.37
N ASP A 103 1.57 -6.08 -7.91
CA ASP A 103 2.57 -7.10 -7.57
C ASP A 103 3.94 -6.71 -8.12
N VAL A 104 3.97 -6.17 -9.35
CA VAL A 104 5.19 -5.63 -9.99
C VAL A 104 5.74 -4.43 -9.22
N VAL A 105 4.87 -3.48 -8.85
CA VAL A 105 5.25 -2.32 -8.02
C VAL A 105 5.87 -2.78 -6.69
N THR A 106 5.25 -3.77 -6.05
CA THR A 106 5.74 -4.34 -4.79
C THR A 106 7.10 -5.00 -4.97
N ALA A 107 7.26 -5.85 -5.99
CA ALA A 107 8.53 -6.54 -6.24
C ALA A 107 9.68 -5.55 -6.46
N ILE A 108 9.45 -4.49 -7.26
CA ILE A 108 10.42 -3.41 -7.47
C ILE A 108 10.75 -2.70 -6.15
N GLN A 109 9.75 -2.36 -5.35
CA GLN A 109 9.97 -1.74 -4.04
C GLN A 109 10.77 -2.64 -3.09
N MET A 110 10.49 -3.94 -3.06
CA MET A 110 11.19 -4.88 -2.18
C MET A 110 12.63 -5.13 -2.63
N VAL A 111 12.91 -5.17 -3.94
CA VAL A 111 14.28 -5.20 -4.47
C VAL A 111 15.06 -3.97 -4.06
N ARG A 112 14.48 -2.77 -4.19
CA ARG A 112 15.14 -1.51 -3.77
C ARG A 112 15.41 -1.42 -2.26
N ASN A 113 14.76 -2.26 -1.46
CA ASN A 113 14.89 -2.27 0.00
C ASN A 113 15.64 -3.51 0.53
N ASP A 114 16.19 -4.36 -0.34
CA ASP A 114 16.86 -5.62 0.02
C ASP A 114 15.94 -6.60 0.80
N GLU A 115 14.66 -6.68 0.40
CA GLU A 115 13.62 -7.50 1.07
C GLU A 115 12.97 -8.53 0.14
N LEU A 116 13.48 -8.72 -1.08
CA LEU A 116 12.83 -9.57 -2.09
C LEU A 116 12.72 -11.04 -1.67
N ASP A 117 13.62 -11.52 -0.81
CA ASP A 117 13.57 -12.86 -0.22
C ASP A 117 12.23 -13.16 0.47
N LYS A 118 11.56 -12.12 0.98
CA LYS A 118 10.25 -12.20 1.64
C LYS A 118 9.06 -12.08 0.69
N PHE A 119 9.28 -11.75 -0.59
CA PHE A 119 8.22 -11.45 -1.54
C PHE A 119 7.26 -12.63 -1.75
N VAL A 120 7.82 -13.83 -2.00
CA VAL A 120 7.03 -15.04 -2.22
C VAL A 120 6.15 -15.37 -1.00
N ALA A 121 6.64 -15.08 0.21
CA ALA A 121 5.91 -15.32 1.46
C ALA A 121 4.69 -14.39 1.65
N LEU A 122 4.54 -13.33 0.84
CA LEU A 122 3.32 -12.51 0.80
C LEU A 122 2.16 -13.22 0.08
N TYR A 123 2.48 -14.20 -0.78
CA TYR A 123 1.50 -14.90 -1.63
C TYR A 123 1.08 -16.27 -1.08
N GLU A 124 1.69 -16.72 0.03
CA GLU A 124 1.39 -18.01 0.66
C GLU A 124 -0.01 -18.05 1.28
N GLU A 125 -0.51 -16.93 1.80
CA GLU A 125 -1.81 -16.88 2.48
C GLU A 125 -2.81 -16.00 1.71
N GLU A 126 -3.96 -16.59 1.39
CA GLU A 126 -5.15 -15.86 0.93
C GLU A 126 -6.01 -15.51 2.14
N ILE A 127 -6.33 -14.23 2.32
CA ILE A 127 -7.19 -13.79 3.43
C ILE A 127 -8.63 -14.25 3.17
N ILE A 128 -9.15 -13.85 2.01
CA ILE A 128 -10.50 -14.18 1.51
C ILE A 128 -10.58 -13.92 0.01
N LYS A 129 -11.62 -14.41 -0.65
CA LYS A 129 -12.02 -13.97 -2.00
C LYS A 129 -13.04 -12.83 -1.92
N ASP A 130 -12.92 -11.89 -2.83
CA ASP A 130 -13.89 -10.82 -3.02
C ASP A 130 -15.19 -11.33 -3.66
N SER A 131 -16.13 -10.42 -3.90
CA SER A 131 -17.44 -10.75 -4.46
C SER A 131 -17.40 -11.31 -5.90
N TYR A 132 -16.29 -11.12 -6.62
CA TYR A 132 -16.05 -11.65 -7.96
C TYR A 132 -15.18 -12.92 -7.95
N GLY A 133 -14.85 -13.45 -6.77
CA GLY A 133 -14.00 -14.62 -6.61
C GLY A 133 -12.50 -14.33 -6.75
N LYS A 134 -12.09 -13.05 -6.83
CA LYS A 134 -10.67 -12.68 -6.88
C LYS A 134 -10.07 -12.75 -5.48
N PRO A 135 -8.90 -13.38 -5.31
CA PRO A 135 -8.26 -13.49 -4.01
C PRO A 135 -7.76 -12.13 -3.50
N ILE A 136 -7.98 -11.86 -2.21
CA ILE A 136 -7.44 -10.72 -1.48
C ILE A 136 -6.25 -11.22 -0.65
N ARG A 137 -5.09 -10.63 -0.89
CA ARG A 137 -3.82 -10.91 -0.21
C ARG A 137 -3.18 -9.62 0.30
N VAL A 138 -2.27 -9.77 1.25
CA VAL A 138 -1.35 -8.69 1.62
C VAL A 138 -0.39 -8.42 0.47
N LYS A 139 -0.02 -7.15 0.31
CA LYS A 139 0.87 -6.69 -0.76
C LYS A 139 2.21 -6.19 -0.24
N THR A 140 2.36 -5.94 1.05
CA THR A 140 3.61 -5.44 1.63
C THR A 140 3.91 -6.17 2.92
N LEU A 141 5.17 -6.10 3.36
CA LEU A 141 5.57 -6.69 4.63
C LEU A 141 4.84 -6.05 5.82
N GLY A 142 4.64 -4.72 5.82
CA GLY A 142 3.86 -4.04 6.85
C GLY A 142 2.40 -4.49 6.88
N GLN A 143 1.80 -4.77 5.72
CA GLN A 143 0.45 -5.36 5.67
C GLN A 143 0.40 -6.78 6.24
N LYS A 144 1.43 -7.60 5.99
CA LYS A 144 1.56 -8.94 6.59
C LYS A 144 1.65 -8.85 8.11
N ILE A 145 2.55 -8.01 8.63
CA ILE A 145 2.70 -7.76 10.07
C ILE A 145 1.38 -7.30 10.69
N TYR A 146 0.66 -6.40 10.01
CA TYR A 146 -0.65 -5.92 10.48
C TYR A 146 -1.70 -7.04 10.55
N VAL A 147 -1.83 -7.83 9.49
CA VAL A 147 -2.76 -8.97 9.45
C VAL A 147 -2.43 -9.98 10.55
N ASP A 148 -1.15 -10.29 10.73
CA ASP A 148 -0.71 -11.24 11.75
C ASP A 148 -0.91 -10.70 13.16
N SER A 149 -0.65 -9.42 13.42
CA SER A 149 -0.96 -8.77 14.69
C SER A 149 -2.45 -8.91 15.05
N VAL A 150 -3.35 -8.62 14.10
CA VAL A 150 -4.80 -8.71 14.34
C VAL A 150 -5.23 -10.14 14.71
N LYS A 151 -4.57 -11.16 14.15
CA LYS A 151 -4.85 -12.57 14.51
C LYS A 151 -4.49 -12.84 15.97
N HIS A 152 -3.34 -12.35 16.43
CA HIS A 152 -2.76 -12.72 17.73
C HIS A 152 -3.14 -11.81 18.91
N HIS A 153 -3.64 -10.59 18.64
CA HIS A 153 -3.97 -9.61 19.67
C HIS A 153 -5.47 -9.28 19.72
N ASP A 154 -5.97 -8.86 20.88
CA ASP A 154 -7.38 -8.46 21.05
C ASP A 154 -7.61 -7.04 20.53
N VAL A 155 -6.60 -6.17 20.67
CA VAL A 155 -6.59 -4.82 20.11
C VAL A 155 -5.37 -4.63 19.23
N THR A 156 -5.54 -4.11 18.02
CA THR A 156 -4.43 -3.75 17.14
C THR A 156 -4.58 -2.33 16.65
N PHE A 157 -3.52 -1.54 16.80
CA PHE A 157 -3.43 -0.21 16.24
C PHE A 157 -2.68 -0.26 14.89
N GLY A 158 -3.35 0.17 13.81
CA GLY A 158 -2.74 0.33 12.49
C GLY A 158 -2.44 1.80 12.21
N ILE A 159 -1.18 2.21 12.30
CA ILE A 159 -0.79 3.62 12.28
C ILE A 159 0.11 3.90 11.09
N GLY A 160 -0.29 4.80 10.21
CA GLY A 160 0.56 5.26 9.13
C GLY A 160 -0.20 5.88 7.96
N PRO A 161 0.49 6.20 6.86
CA PRO A 161 -0.02 7.11 5.84
C PRO A 161 -1.24 6.57 5.09
N ALA A 162 -1.97 7.48 4.43
CA ALA A 162 -3.04 7.11 3.51
C ALA A 162 -2.49 6.29 2.32
N GLY A 163 -3.25 5.28 1.89
CA GLY A 163 -2.87 4.39 0.79
C GLY A 163 -2.04 3.15 1.19
N THR A 164 -1.81 2.94 2.49
CA THR A 164 -1.17 1.72 3.03
C THR A 164 -2.10 0.51 3.13
N GLY A 165 -3.41 0.71 2.90
CA GLY A 165 -4.41 -0.36 2.91
C GLY A 165 -5.00 -0.69 4.28
N LYS A 166 -4.63 0.02 5.36
CA LYS A 166 -5.08 -0.25 6.73
C LYS A 166 -6.61 -0.42 6.89
N THR A 167 -7.42 0.51 6.35
CA THR A 167 -8.89 0.44 6.42
C THR A 167 -9.43 -0.75 5.63
N PHE A 168 -8.95 -0.96 4.40
CA PHE A 168 -9.40 -2.06 3.56
C PHE A 168 -9.08 -3.42 4.17
N LEU A 169 -7.87 -3.60 4.72
CA LEU A 169 -7.46 -4.82 5.39
C LEU A 169 -8.25 -5.05 6.69
N ALA A 170 -8.49 -4.01 7.49
CA ALA A 170 -9.32 -4.11 8.68
C ALA A 170 -10.71 -4.65 8.36
N VAL A 171 -11.38 -4.06 7.36
CA VAL A 171 -12.70 -4.52 6.89
C VAL A 171 -12.63 -5.96 6.37
N THR A 172 -11.58 -6.29 5.59
CA THR A 172 -11.37 -7.66 5.07
C THR A 172 -11.25 -8.68 6.20
N LEU A 173 -10.47 -8.38 7.23
CA LEU A 173 -10.28 -9.25 8.39
C LEU A 173 -11.56 -9.39 9.21
N ALA A 174 -12.31 -8.31 9.41
CA ALA A 174 -13.59 -8.34 10.09
C ALA A 174 -14.62 -9.22 9.37
N VAL A 175 -14.73 -9.07 8.04
CA VAL A 175 -15.60 -9.91 7.20
C VAL A 175 -15.15 -11.37 7.23
N THR A 176 -13.84 -11.61 7.24
CA THR A 176 -13.28 -12.97 7.34
C THR A 176 -13.65 -13.61 8.68
N ALA A 177 -13.48 -12.89 9.79
CA ALA A 177 -13.84 -13.36 11.12
C ALA A 177 -15.35 -13.66 11.23
N LEU A 178 -16.20 -12.79 10.67
CA LEU A 178 -17.65 -12.98 10.62
C LEU A 178 -18.03 -14.24 9.83
N LYS A 179 -17.47 -14.41 8.62
CA LYS A 179 -17.73 -15.60 7.77
C LYS A 179 -17.24 -16.91 8.39
N ARG A 180 -16.17 -16.85 9.19
CA ARG A 180 -15.64 -18.01 9.94
C ARG A 180 -16.39 -18.26 11.26
N GLY A 181 -17.40 -17.45 11.60
CA GLY A 181 -18.16 -17.58 12.84
C GLY A 181 -17.37 -17.23 14.10
N GLN A 182 -16.23 -16.56 13.97
CA GLN A 182 -15.40 -16.12 15.10
C GLN A 182 -16.04 -14.94 15.85
N VAL A 183 -16.83 -14.15 15.14
CA VAL A 183 -17.66 -13.07 15.68
C VAL A 183 -19.06 -13.16 15.08
N LYS A 184 -20.04 -12.54 15.73
CA LYS A 184 -21.44 -12.51 15.27
C LYS A 184 -21.80 -11.23 14.53
N ARG A 185 -21.05 -10.15 14.72
CA ARG A 185 -21.30 -8.84 14.12
C ARG A 185 -20.02 -8.05 13.87
N ILE A 186 -20.09 -7.09 12.96
CA ILE A 186 -19.04 -6.11 12.66
C ILE A 186 -19.57 -4.73 13.00
N ILE A 187 -18.76 -3.93 13.69
CA ILE A 187 -19.09 -2.54 14.04
C ILE A 187 -17.98 -1.65 13.50
N LEU A 188 -18.33 -0.75 12.59
CA LEU A 188 -17.43 0.21 11.96
C LEU A 188 -17.79 1.59 12.46
N THR A 189 -16.79 2.31 12.94
CA THR A 189 -17.00 3.65 13.49
C THR A 189 -15.89 4.60 13.11
N ARG A 190 -16.25 5.87 13.00
CA ARG A 190 -15.36 6.99 12.68
C ARG A 190 -15.72 8.18 13.58
N PRO A 191 -14.75 8.94 14.10
CA PRO A 191 -15.05 10.17 14.79
C PRO A 191 -15.63 11.19 13.80
N ALA A 192 -16.65 11.92 14.23
CA ALA A 192 -17.12 13.07 13.46
C ALA A 192 -16.13 14.21 13.67
N VAL A 193 -15.43 14.62 12.61
CA VAL A 193 -14.56 15.79 12.61
C VAL A 193 -14.87 16.64 11.38
N GLU A 194 -15.03 17.94 11.61
CA GLU A 194 -15.28 18.94 10.58
C GLU A 194 -13.97 19.23 9.84
N ALA A 195 -13.61 18.38 8.87
CA ALA A 195 -12.48 18.65 7.99
C ALA A 195 -12.90 19.70 6.94
N GLY A 196 -12.61 20.97 7.21
CA GLY A 196 -12.72 22.07 6.24
C GLY A 196 -14.12 22.64 5.96
N GLU A 197 -15.19 21.84 6.12
CA GLU A 197 -16.58 22.29 6.05
C GLU A 197 -17.30 21.87 7.34
N SER A 198 -18.01 22.81 7.99
CA SER A 198 -18.77 22.45 9.20
C SER A 198 -19.86 21.44 8.86
N LEU A 199 -20.01 20.39 9.67
CA LEU A 199 -21.08 19.38 9.53
C LEU A 199 -22.48 20.04 9.51
N GLY A 200 -22.58 21.27 10.04
CA GLY A 200 -23.75 22.15 9.95
C GLY A 200 -24.23 22.49 8.53
N PHE A 201 -23.38 22.45 7.50
CA PHE A 201 -23.71 22.87 6.13
C PHE A 201 -24.30 21.78 5.23
N LEU A 202 -24.11 20.50 5.56
CA LEU A 202 -24.70 19.40 4.78
C LEU A 202 -26.21 19.31 5.10
N PRO A 203 -27.13 19.37 4.12
CA PRO A 203 -28.56 19.19 4.35
C PRO A 203 -28.85 17.73 4.75
N GLY A 204 -29.86 17.51 5.59
CA GLY A 204 -30.30 16.15 5.98
C GLY A 204 -30.21 15.85 7.48
N ASP A 205 -30.55 14.61 7.85
CA ASP A 205 -30.41 14.09 9.20
C ASP A 205 -28.93 13.86 9.59
N LEU A 206 -28.64 13.58 10.87
CA LEU A 206 -27.25 13.37 11.32
C LEU A 206 -26.55 12.24 10.56
N LYS A 207 -27.30 11.23 10.09
CA LYS A 207 -26.78 10.07 9.36
C LYS A 207 -26.40 10.45 7.93
N GLU A 208 -27.24 11.21 7.23
CA GLU A 208 -26.99 11.73 5.89
C GLU A 208 -25.75 12.64 5.86
N LYS A 209 -25.50 13.40 6.92
CA LYS A 209 -24.33 14.29 7.03
C LYS A 209 -23.01 13.55 7.27
N VAL A 210 -23.03 12.38 7.90
CA VAL A 210 -21.80 11.58 8.18
C VAL A 210 -21.50 10.56 7.09
N ASP A 211 -22.50 10.21 6.27
CA ASP A 211 -22.39 9.17 5.23
C ASP A 211 -21.23 9.40 4.23
N PRO A 212 -20.92 10.63 3.78
CA PRO A 212 -19.76 10.87 2.91
C PRO A 212 -18.42 10.43 3.52
N TYR A 213 -18.23 10.61 4.82
CA TYR A 213 -17.00 10.22 5.53
C TYR A 213 -16.89 8.70 5.73
N LEU A 214 -18.00 7.99 5.60
CA LEU A 214 -18.07 6.53 5.74
C LEU A 214 -17.94 5.83 4.37
N ARG A 215 -17.90 6.58 3.26
CA ARG A 215 -17.83 6.03 1.90
C ARG A 215 -16.70 5.04 1.67
N PRO A 216 -15.45 5.28 2.12
CA PRO A 216 -14.36 4.31 1.94
C PRO A 216 -14.65 2.94 2.58
N VAL A 217 -15.41 2.92 3.68
CA VAL A 217 -15.81 1.69 4.36
C VAL A 217 -16.87 0.94 3.55
N TYR A 218 -17.87 1.65 3.01
CA TYR A 218 -18.87 1.05 2.12
C TYR A 218 -18.22 0.45 0.87
N ASP A 219 -17.30 1.17 0.24
CA ASP A 219 -16.63 0.69 -0.97
C ASP A 219 -15.83 -0.60 -0.70
N ALA A 220 -15.14 -0.68 0.45
CA ALA A 220 -14.46 -1.90 0.88
C ALA A 220 -15.43 -3.07 1.09
N LEU A 221 -16.54 -2.86 1.81
CA LEU A 221 -17.56 -3.88 2.01
C LEU A 221 -18.18 -4.36 0.70
N TYR A 222 -18.51 -3.43 -0.21
CA TYR A 222 -19.08 -3.76 -1.51
C TYR A 222 -18.09 -4.56 -2.37
N GLN A 223 -16.80 -4.25 -2.31
CA GLN A 223 -15.80 -5.07 -3.00
C GLN A 223 -15.79 -6.50 -2.46
N ILE A 224 -15.76 -6.68 -1.13
CA ILE A 224 -15.58 -7.99 -0.49
C ILE A 224 -16.85 -8.85 -0.53
N LEU A 225 -18.01 -8.25 -0.26
CA LEU A 225 -19.29 -8.96 -0.09
C LEU A 225 -20.24 -8.79 -1.28
N GLY A 226 -20.06 -7.75 -2.08
CA GLY A 226 -21.04 -7.30 -3.06
C GLY A 226 -22.07 -6.37 -2.44
N LYS A 227 -22.67 -5.52 -3.27
CA LYS A 227 -23.61 -4.48 -2.82
C LYS A 227 -24.84 -5.07 -2.12
N ASP A 228 -25.51 -6.04 -2.73
CA ASP A 228 -26.77 -6.59 -2.22
C ASP A 228 -26.60 -7.33 -0.88
N GLN A 229 -25.53 -8.12 -0.75
CA GLN A 229 -25.22 -8.81 0.50
C GLN A 229 -24.85 -7.83 1.61
N THR A 230 -24.07 -6.79 1.29
CA THR A 230 -23.71 -5.74 2.25
C THR A 230 -24.98 -5.05 2.78
N THR A 231 -25.87 -4.62 1.89
CA THR A 231 -27.15 -4.00 2.26
C THR A 231 -27.97 -4.90 3.18
N ARG A 232 -28.13 -6.18 2.81
CA ARG A 232 -28.88 -7.16 3.61
C ARG A 232 -28.27 -7.37 5.00
N MET A 233 -26.95 -7.40 5.11
CA MET A 233 -26.26 -7.55 6.41
C MET A 233 -26.42 -6.30 7.28
N MET A 234 -26.44 -5.11 6.68
CA MET A 234 -26.69 -3.85 7.41
C MET A 234 -28.14 -3.75 7.90
N GLU A 235 -29.12 -4.11 7.06
CA GLU A 235 -30.55 -4.15 7.46
C GLU A 235 -30.82 -5.11 8.62
N ARG A 236 -30.01 -6.16 8.75
CA ARG A 236 -30.07 -7.15 9.83
C ARG A 236 -29.20 -6.80 11.03
N GLU A 237 -28.54 -5.63 11.01
CA GLU A 237 -27.61 -5.17 12.05
C GLU A 237 -26.44 -6.13 12.32
N ILE A 238 -26.12 -7.01 11.35
CA ILE A 238 -24.93 -7.87 11.39
C ILE A 238 -23.69 -7.01 11.13
N ILE A 239 -23.82 -6.02 10.24
CA ILE A 239 -22.81 -4.99 10.00
C ILE A 239 -23.42 -3.66 10.40
N GLU A 240 -22.84 -3.00 11.39
CA GLU A 240 -23.25 -1.68 11.86
C GLU A 240 -22.19 -0.65 11.47
N ILE A 241 -22.60 0.44 10.83
CA ILE A 241 -21.73 1.58 10.54
C ILE A 241 -22.34 2.79 11.24
N ALA A 242 -21.62 3.34 12.23
CA ALA A 242 -22.16 4.40 13.08
C ALA A 242 -21.07 5.38 13.57
N PRO A 243 -21.41 6.65 13.85
CA PRO A 243 -20.47 7.60 14.45
C PRO A 243 -19.96 7.14 15.82
N LEU A 244 -18.75 7.57 16.19
CA LEU A 244 -18.10 7.16 17.46
C LEU A 244 -18.95 7.41 18.70
N ALA A 245 -19.79 8.45 18.69
CA ALA A 245 -20.68 8.78 19.80
C ALA A 245 -21.66 7.64 20.17
N TYR A 246 -22.05 6.81 19.19
CA TYR A 246 -22.98 5.69 19.38
C TYR A 246 -22.36 4.53 20.17
N MET A 247 -21.04 4.54 20.38
CA MET A 247 -20.35 3.53 21.16
C MET A 247 -20.52 3.74 22.68
N ARG A 248 -20.97 4.92 23.11
CA ARG A 248 -21.10 5.26 24.53
C ARG A 248 -22.09 4.33 25.23
N GLY A 249 -21.66 3.79 26.38
CA GLY A 249 -22.52 2.93 27.22
C GLY A 249 -22.73 1.51 26.69
N ARG A 250 -22.08 1.13 25.59
CA ARG A 250 -22.18 -0.24 25.04
C ARG A 250 -21.11 -1.16 25.61
N THR A 251 -21.42 -2.44 25.64
CA THR A 251 -20.41 -3.51 25.70
C THR A 251 -20.49 -4.26 24.39
N LEU A 252 -19.36 -4.44 23.73
CA LEU A 252 -19.28 -4.98 22.38
C LEU A 252 -18.80 -6.42 22.46
N ASP A 253 -19.67 -7.33 22.89
CA ASP A 253 -19.42 -8.77 22.90
C ASP A 253 -19.65 -9.39 21.52
N ASP A 254 -18.94 -10.50 21.26
CA ASP A 254 -18.97 -11.30 20.03
C ASP A 254 -18.85 -10.43 18.75
N ALA A 255 -18.01 -9.40 18.78
CA ALA A 255 -17.97 -8.36 17.77
C ALA A 255 -16.55 -8.10 17.23
N PHE A 256 -16.47 -7.82 15.93
CA PHE A 256 -15.26 -7.23 15.35
C PHE A 256 -15.47 -5.73 15.17
N VAL A 257 -14.73 -4.92 15.94
CA VAL A 257 -14.95 -3.47 16.03
C VAL A 257 -13.80 -2.75 15.36
N ILE A 258 -14.08 -1.79 14.49
CA ILE A 258 -13.08 -0.99 13.79
C ILE A 258 -13.37 0.48 14.04
N LEU A 259 -12.40 1.18 14.65
CA LEU A 259 -12.36 2.65 14.68
C LEU A 259 -11.38 3.11 13.61
N ASP A 260 -11.90 3.76 12.57
CA ASP A 260 -11.07 4.39 11.54
C ASP A 260 -10.87 5.87 11.82
N GLU A 261 -9.78 6.42 11.28
CA GLU A 261 -9.38 7.83 11.40
C GLU A 261 -9.22 8.25 12.87
N ALA A 262 -8.63 7.36 13.66
CA ALA A 262 -8.50 7.48 15.10
C ALA A 262 -7.63 8.66 15.55
N GLN A 263 -6.79 9.21 14.67
CA GLN A 263 -6.01 10.43 14.96
C GLN A 263 -6.91 11.62 15.31
N ASN A 264 -8.16 11.58 14.83
CA ASN A 264 -9.20 12.56 15.02
C ASN A 264 -10.07 12.30 16.26
N THR A 265 -9.61 11.46 17.18
CA THR A 265 -10.23 11.27 18.50
C THR A 265 -9.51 12.07 19.58
N THR A 266 -10.26 12.56 20.56
CA THR A 266 -9.70 13.05 21.82
C THR A 266 -9.30 11.89 22.74
N ILE A 267 -8.46 12.16 23.75
CA ILE A 267 -8.10 11.19 24.80
C ILE A 267 -9.35 10.55 25.44
N MET A 268 -10.36 11.38 25.75
CA MET A 268 -11.59 10.90 26.38
C MET A 268 -12.39 9.98 25.46
N GLN A 269 -12.46 10.29 24.16
CA GLN A 269 -13.14 9.45 23.17
C GLN A 269 -12.39 8.12 22.96
N MET A 270 -11.06 8.15 22.84
CA MET A 270 -10.24 6.94 22.72
C MET A 270 -10.42 6.03 23.94
N LYS A 271 -10.32 6.58 25.17
CA LYS A 271 -10.57 5.82 26.40
C LYS A 271 -12.00 5.27 26.46
N MET A 272 -12.99 6.08 26.08
CA MET A 272 -14.38 5.65 26.03
C MET A 272 -14.55 4.45 25.10
N PHE A 273 -13.96 4.52 23.90
CA PHE A 273 -14.05 3.48 22.88
C PHE A 273 -13.34 2.18 23.27
N LEU A 274 -12.07 2.25 23.69
CA LEU A 274 -11.28 1.07 24.05
C LEU A 274 -11.91 0.29 25.21
N THR A 275 -12.57 0.98 26.14
CA THR A 275 -13.28 0.35 27.27
C THR A 275 -14.63 -0.26 26.90
N ARG A 276 -15.03 -0.26 25.61
CA ARG A 276 -16.24 -0.95 25.15
C ARG A 276 -15.97 -2.39 24.71
N LEU A 277 -14.69 -2.80 24.61
CA LEU A 277 -14.32 -4.17 24.22
C LEU A 277 -14.96 -5.20 25.16
N GLY A 278 -15.80 -6.07 24.60
CA GLY A 278 -16.44 -7.18 25.31
C GLY A 278 -15.69 -8.50 25.12
N PHE A 279 -16.28 -9.59 25.61
CA PHE A 279 -15.75 -10.94 25.43
C PHE A 279 -15.90 -11.42 23.98
N ASN A 280 -14.99 -12.30 23.56
CA ASN A 280 -14.96 -12.89 22.21
C ASN A 280 -14.96 -11.84 21.09
N SER A 281 -14.32 -10.70 21.33
CA SER A 281 -14.30 -9.57 20.42
C SER A 281 -12.88 -9.18 20.07
N LYS A 282 -12.73 -8.57 18.89
CA LYS A 282 -11.48 -7.95 18.44
C LYS A 282 -11.73 -6.50 18.11
N MET A 283 -10.71 -5.67 18.30
CA MET A 283 -10.76 -4.24 18.02
C MET A 283 -9.57 -3.81 17.18
N ILE A 284 -9.85 -3.10 16.10
CA ILE A 284 -8.84 -2.43 15.30
C ILE A 284 -9.01 -0.92 15.46
N VAL A 285 -7.89 -0.22 15.66
CA VAL A 285 -7.85 1.24 15.71
C VAL A 285 -6.88 1.73 14.64
N ASN A 286 -7.42 2.28 13.55
CA ASN A 286 -6.62 2.76 12.43
C ASN A 286 -6.51 4.28 12.45
N GLY A 287 -5.34 4.81 12.12
CA GLY A 287 -5.16 6.25 11.99
C GLY A 287 -3.86 6.66 11.34
N ASP A 288 -3.69 7.97 11.16
CA ASP A 288 -2.48 8.59 10.62
C ASP A 288 -2.10 9.79 11.49
N THR A 289 -0.98 9.69 12.22
CA THR A 289 -0.55 10.76 13.13
C THR A 289 -0.14 12.05 12.43
N SER A 290 0.10 12.05 11.11
CA SER A 290 0.38 13.26 10.33
C SER A 290 -0.87 14.00 9.86
N GLN A 291 -2.06 13.41 9.99
CA GLN A 291 -3.34 13.97 9.50
C GLN A 291 -4.31 14.28 10.64
N ILE A 292 -3.83 14.99 11.66
CA ILE A 292 -4.64 15.37 12.82
C ILE A 292 -5.44 16.63 12.48
N ASP A 293 -6.76 16.48 12.40
CA ASP A 293 -7.73 17.55 12.13
C ASP A 293 -8.34 18.13 13.43
N LEU A 294 -7.80 17.76 14.60
CA LEU A 294 -8.26 18.28 15.89
C LEU A 294 -7.86 19.75 16.08
N PRO A 295 -8.64 20.53 16.86
CA PRO A 295 -8.25 21.89 17.22
C PRO A 295 -6.85 21.93 17.87
N ARG A 296 -6.07 22.97 17.60
CA ARG A 296 -4.64 23.07 17.97
C ARG A 296 -4.30 22.77 19.43
N ASN A 297 -5.24 22.96 20.36
CA ASN A 297 -5.03 22.75 21.80
C ASN A 297 -5.54 21.39 22.32
N VAL A 298 -5.96 20.49 21.43
CA VAL A 298 -6.53 19.20 21.79
C VAL A 298 -5.54 18.09 21.43
N LYS A 299 -5.00 17.39 22.45
CA LYS A 299 -4.12 16.23 22.22
C LYS A 299 -4.92 15.08 21.60
N SER A 300 -4.37 14.48 20.54
CA SER A 300 -4.93 13.28 19.92
C SER A 300 -4.92 12.09 20.88
N GLY A 301 -6.05 11.39 20.95
CA GLY A 301 -6.21 10.16 21.70
C GLY A 301 -5.37 9.02 21.13
N LEU A 302 -5.09 9.01 19.81
CA LEU A 302 -4.23 8.02 19.19
C LEU A 302 -2.79 8.12 19.72
N ILE A 303 -2.23 9.33 19.70
CA ILE A 303 -0.87 9.59 20.21
C ILE A 303 -0.79 9.24 21.70
N ASP A 304 -1.78 9.66 22.49
CA ASP A 304 -1.83 9.38 23.93
C ASP A 304 -1.94 7.87 24.23
N ALA A 305 -2.69 7.12 23.41
CA ALA A 305 -2.83 5.67 23.55
C ALA A 305 -1.51 4.93 23.28
N GLN A 306 -0.73 5.34 22.28
CA GLN A 306 0.58 4.75 22.01
C GLN A 306 1.51 4.84 23.23
N GLU A 307 1.54 6.00 23.90
CA GLU A 307 2.40 6.19 25.08
C GLU A 307 1.94 5.34 26.27
N LYS A 308 0.62 5.27 26.50
CA LYS A 308 0.04 4.66 27.71
C LYS A 308 -0.16 3.16 27.61
N LEU A 309 -0.40 2.62 26.42
CA LEU A 309 -0.83 1.23 26.23
C LEU A 309 0.28 0.30 25.71
N LYS A 310 1.46 0.83 25.37
CA LYS A 310 2.60 0.07 24.81
C LYS A 310 3.06 -1.16 25.60
N ASN A 311 2.73 -1.26 26.88
CA ASN A 311 3.15 -2.35 27.76
C ASN A 311 2.03 -3.37 28.03
N ILE A 312 0.89 -3.28 27.36
CA ILE A 312 -0.23 -4.22 27.53
C ILE A 312 -0.10 -5.31 26.47
N SER A 313 0.12 -6.56 26.91
CA SER A 313 0.41 -7.69 26.00
C SER A 313 -0.67 -7.98 24.96
N GLN A 314 -1.93 -7.67 25.24
CA GLN A 314 -3.06 -7.90 24.33
C GLN A 314 -3.25 -6.78 23.29
N ILE A 315 -2.40 -5.75 23.34
CA ILE A 315 -2.46 -4.58 22.48
C ILE A 315 -1.16 -4.46 21.71
N ASP A 316 -1.26 -4.43 20.38
CA ASP A 316 -0.10 -4.24 19.51
C ASP A 316 -0.24 -2.99 18.63
N PHE A 317 0.90 -2.41 18.28
CA PHE A 317 1.02 -1.18 17.50
C PHE A 317 1.82 -1.46 16.23
N VAL A 318 1.11 -1.55 15.11
CA VAL A 318 1.72 -1.76 13.80
C VAL A 318 1.87 -0.45 13.06
N HIS A 319 3.11 -0.09 12.78
CA HIS A 319 3.47 1.14 12.11
C HIS A 319 3.72 0.89 10.61
N PHE A 320 2.86 1.46 9.78
CA PHE A 320 3.05 1.51 8.33
C PHE A 320 3.94 2.70 7.95
N SER A 321 4.73 2.51 6.91
CA SER A 321 5.63 3.52 6.37
C SER A 321 5.22 3.93 4.95
N ALA A 322 5.97 4.87 4.35
CA ALA A 322 5.81 5.20 2.93
C ALA A 322 6.08 3.99 2.01
N LYS A 323 6.88 3.02 2.45
CA LYS A 323 7.16 1.79 1.69
C LYS A 323 5.93 0.87 1.57
N ASP A 324 4.95 1.02 2.47
CA ASP A 324 3.73 0.23 2.46
C ASP A 324 2.64 0.83 1.55
N VAL A 325 2.91 1.97 0.92
CA VAL A 325 1.97 2.67 0.06
C VAL A 325 2.00 2.05 -1.34
N VAL A 326 0.94 1.30 -1.65
CA VAL A 326 0.77 0.70 -2.99
C VAL A 326 -0.23 1.53 -3.77
N ARG A 327 0.28 2.47 -4.57
CA ARG A 327 -0.51 3.35 -5.44
C ARG A 327 -0.23 3.06 -6.91
N HIS A 328 -1.13 3.53 -7.77
CA HIS A 328 -0.90 3.51 -9.20
C HIS A 328 0.37 4.31 -9.54
N PRO A 329 1.27 3.85 -10.43
CA PRO A 329 2.52 4.55 -10.77
C PRO A 329 2.33 6.02 -11.17
N VAL A 330 1.30 6.31 -11.98
CA VAL A 330 0.90 7.69 -12.34
C VAL A 330 0.65 8.59 -11.12
N VAL A 331 0.14 8.06 -10.00
CA VAL A 331 -0.06 8.88 -8.78
C VAL A 331 1.29 9.33 -8.21
N ALA A 332 2.32 8.49 -8.27
CA ALA A 332 3.67 8.88 -7.86
C ALA A 332 4.24 9.97 -8.78
N GLU A 333 4.01 9.87 -10.10
CA GLU A 333 4.38 10.91 -11.06
C GLU A 333 3.67 12.24 -10.79
N ILE A 334 2.36 12.20 -10.50
CA ILE A 334 1.59 13.37 -10.12
C ILE A 334 2.17 13.99 -8.85
N ILE A 335 2.42 13.19 -7.80
CA ILE A 335 3.02 13.70 -6.55
C ILE A 335 4.35 14.41 -6.85
N ARG A 336 5.25 13.75 -7.60
CA ARG A 336 6.55 14.33 -8.01
C ARG A 336 6.39 15.64 -8.79
N ALA A 337 5.39 15.74 -9.67
CA ALA A 337 5.15 16.95 -10.46
C ALA A 337 4.65 18.13 -9.61
N TYR A 338 4.07 17.86 -8.43
CA TYR A 338 3.64 18.88 -7.47
C TYR A 338 4.68 19.16 -6.37
N GLU A 339 5.76 18.38 -6.28
CA GLU A 339 6.86 18.69 -5.36
C GLU A 339 7.55 19.99 -5.80
N PRO A 340 7.85 20.91 -4.86
CA PRO A 340 8.48 22.18 -5.20
C PRO A 340 9.84 21.93 -5.86
N ILE A 341 10.04 22.53 -7.04
CA ILE A 341 11.32 22.49 -7.75
C ILE A 341 12.40 23.02 -6.79
N PRO A 342 13.47 22.27 -6.49
CA PRO A 342 14.56 22.74 -5.66
C PRO A 342 15.10 24.05 -6.22
N ASN A 343 15.08 25.10 -5.42
CA ASN A 343 15.60 26.41 -5.82
C ASN A 343 17.08 26.20 -6.18
N PRO A 344 17.53 26.50 -7.42
CA PRO A 344 18.93 26.35 -7.76
C PRO A 344 19.71 27.29 -6.86
N VAL A 345 20.44 26.71 -5.90
CA VAL A 345 21.33 27.46 -5.02
C VAL A 345 22.29 28.21 -5.93
N LEU A 346 22.18 29.53 -5.92
CA LEU A 346 23.17 30.45 -6.45
C LEU A 346 24.53 30.01 -5.89
N LYS A 347 25.37 29.43 -6.75
CA LYS A 347 26.82 29.38 -6.50
C LYS A 347 27.30 30.83 -6.50
N GLU A 348 27.21 31.49 -5.35
CA GLU A 348 27.95 32.71 -5.11
C GLU A 348 29.44 32.40 -5.31
N LYS A 349 30.06 33.29 -6.09
CA LYS A 349 31.48 33.32 -6.41
C LYS A 349 32.30 33.30 -5.12
N LEU A 350 33.17 32.31 -4.97
CA LEU A 350 34.31 32.37 -4.07
C LEU A 350 35.55 32.64 -4.92
N ASP A 351 35.94 33.91 -4.90
CA ASP A 351 37.30 34.45 -4.87
C ASP A 351 38.37 33.77 -5.73
N VAL A 352 38.63 34.38 -6.89
CA VAL A 352 39.94 34.34 -7.56
C VAL A 352 40.62 35.66 -7.23
N GLU A 353 41.30 35.72 -6.09
CA GLU A 353 42.38 36.69 -5.82
C GLU A 353 43.43 36.00 -4.94
N GLU A 354 44.25 35.16 -5.55
CA GLU A 354 45.61 34.87 -5.09
C GLU A 354 46.39 34.34 -6.30
N GLU A 355 47.08 35.25 -7.00
CA GLU A 355 48.36 35.05 -7.71
C GLU A 355 48.60 36.22 -8.69
N ALA A 356 49.39 37.20 -8.25
CA ALA A 356 50.29 37.96 -9.11
C ALA A 356 51.36 38.63 -8.24
N GLU A 357 52.47 37.90 -8.06
CA GLU A 357 53.82 38.45 -7.92
C GLU A 357 54.25 39.19 -9.19
#